data_AF-A0A1X7USX2-F1
#
_entry.id   AF-A0A1X7USX2-F1
#
_cell.length_a   1.000
_cell.length_b   1.000
_cell.length_c   1.000
_cell.angle_alpha   90.00
_cell.angle_beta   90.00
_cell.angle_gamma   90.00
#
_symmetry.space_group_name_H-M   'P 1'
#
loop_
_entity.id
_entity.type
_entity.pdbx_description
1 polymer ?
#
loop_
_entity_poly.entity_id
_entity_poly.type
_entity_poly.pdbx_seq_one_letter_code
_entity_poly.pdbx_strand_id
1 'polypeptide(L)'
;MVCNKDLTYEEFLDQKPPLQEVIAYIDIENEWLMLGVILALTKDAIYQLPRGTIAGKPVSLLELWLKTPTASRRQLLEGLRKDPAKQDAAENFERHLNDTYEAADCKQAELDKKPGSFVSGKDIAMVEPKENQSHVPASDSEHRMKMKDYEIENLKEKESELNSEIRELRANLGANEEKLNNIVKKKDSEIETLNATIEKKESELQATILSNEEKIIEIEDKMKLSIKDKENEFNSEIEELKAFIRRKEEEIFESQEKLKMHQKISKMKDLEIENLRARLERREQDIKWGSFEVHLTSPSAEQCKDVLTRIEDKHQHVYLSDSSSSIAQLLVGPLLQIKNIRSLYIFSTPLTQQFFDFFSSQISGNDTLESLYLNHNSISDVGVTTLVQSLKPNRKLQYLSLEFNTQITSLSVPLLADLICSNCTLSVLDVSNTSIDADGVLDLVDSLKFNTKLGKLVVDQKHKAICSQFVGRLDFSYKSTTAYENFGTTKVVS
;
A
#
# COMPACT_ATOMS: atom_id res chain seq x y z
N MET A 1 -3.39 21.06 -36.29
CA MET A 1 -4.36 20.29 -37.09
C MET A 1 -3.79 20.17 -38.50
N VAL A 2 -3.26 18.99 -38.82
CA VAL A 2 -2.82 18.66 -40.19
C VAL A 2 -4.09 18.30 -40.97
N CYS A 3 -4.29 18.93 -42.13
CA CYS A 3 -5.45 18.71 -42.98
C CYS A 3 -5.22 17.41 -43.77
N ASN A 4 -6.09 16.40 -43.64
CA ASN A 4 -5.95 15.06 -44.27
C ASN A 4 -6.15 15.05 -45.80
N LYS A 5 -5.92 16.16 -46.51
CA LYS A 5 -6.32 16.32 -47.92
C LYS A 5 -5.43 15.61 -48.95
N ASP A 6 -4.34 14.96 -48.52
CA ASP A 6 -3.39 14.29 -49.41
C ASP A 6 -3.31 12.76 -49.19
N LEU A 7 -4.21 12.17 -48.40
CA LEU A 7 -4.17 10.75 -48.00
C LEU A 7 -5.41 10.01 -48.48
N THR A 8 -5.23 8.83 -49.06
CA THR A 8 -6.34 7.89 -49.30
C THR A 8 -6.89 7.35 -47.98
N TYR A 9 -8.15 6.91 -47.95
CA TYR A 9 -8.76 6.31 -46.74
C TYR A 9 -7.93 5.14 -46.18
N GLU A 10 -7.33 4.34 -47.06
CA GLU A 10 -6.43 3.24 -46.68
C GLU A 10 -5.15 3.77 -45.98
N GLU A 11 -4.54 4.84 -46.49
CA GLU A 11 -3.37 5.47 -45.86
C GLU A 11 -3.72 6.17 -44.53
N PHE A 12 -4.94 6.68 -44.39
CA PHE A 12 -5.45 7.24 -43.13
C PHE A 12 -5.62 6.16 -42.05
N LEU A 13 -6.10 4.97 -42.42
CA LEU A 13 -6.22 3.83 -41.52
C LEU A 13 -4.85 3.28 -41.09
N ASP A 14 -3.83 3.39 -41.93
CA ASP A 14 -2.47 2.93 -41.63
C ASP A 14 -1.65 3.90 -40.76
N GLN A 15 -2.17 5.10 -40.52
CA GLN A 15 -1.56 6.05 -39.59
C GLN A 15 -1.93 5.77 -38.13
N LYS A 16 -1.03 6.18 -37.23
CA LYS A 16 -1.26 6.16 -35.79
C LYS A 16 -2.24 7.27 -35.39
N PRO A 17 -3.29 6.99 -34.60
CA PRO A 17 -4.19 8.02 -34.12
C PRO A 17 -3.49 8.94 -33.08
N PRO A 18 -3.69 10.26 -33.15
CA PRO A 18 -3.23 11.18 -32.12
C PRO A 18 -3.99 10.96 -30.81
N LEU A 19 -3.32 11.18 -29.68
CA LEU A 19 -3.85 10.92 -28.34
C LEU A 19 -5.18 11.65 -28.07
N GLN A 20 -5.37 12.85 -28.65
CA GLN A 20 -6.61 13.63 -28.53
C GLN A 20 -7.82 13.00 -29.24
N GLU A 21 -7.60 12.26 -30.33
CA GLU A 21 -8.67 11.53 -31.03
C GLU A 21 -9.15 10.34 -30.19
N VAL A 22 -8.22 9.65 -29.52
CA VAL A 22 -8.54 8.53 -28.61
C VAL A 22 -9.25 8.99 -27.35
N ILE A 23 -8.91 10.18 -26.83
CA ILE A 23 -9.51 10.76 -25.62
C ILE A 23 -10.93 11.30 -25.88
N ALA A 24 -11.21 11.84 -27.07
CA ALA A 24 -12.50 12.45 -27.40
C ALA A 24 -13.67 11.45 -27.47
N TYR A 25 -13.40 10.14 -27.56
CA TYR A 25 -14.41 9.07 -27.62
C TYR A 25 -14.59 8.32 -26.30
N ILE A 26 -13.92 8.74 -25.22
CA ILE A 26 -14.14 8.19 -23.89
C ILE A 26 -15.41 8.84 -23.34
N ASP A 27 -16.53 8.14 -23.45
CA ASP A 27 -17.81 8.57 -22.87
C ASP A 27 -17.65 8.78 -21.36
N ILE A 28 -17.90 10.02 -20.92
CA ILE A 28 -17.53 10.55 -19.61
C ILE A 28 -18.71 10.42 -18.62
N GLU A 29 -19.87 9.94 -19.07
CA GLU A 29 -21.06 9.93 -18.20
C GLU A 29 -21.03 8.84 -17.14
N ASN A 30 -20.19 7.81 -17.26
CA ASN A 30 -19.98 6.83 -16.19
C ASN A 30 -18.51 6.39 -16.07
N GLU A 31 -17.84 6.95 -15.05
CA GLU A 31 -16.77 6.34 -14.26
C GLU A 31 -15.27 6.52 -14.67
N TRP A 32 -14.55 7.25 -13.80
CA TRP A 32 -13.14 7.11 -13.35
C TRP A 32 -11.96 7.08 -14.34
N LEU A 33 -12.17 7.09 -15.66
CA LEU A 33 -11.07 7.08 -16.65
C LEU A 33 -10.19 8.34 -16.66
N MET A 34 -10.67 9.44 -16.07
CA MET A 34 -9.83 10.61 -15.75
C MET A 34 -8.70 10.27 -14.75
N LEU A 35 -8.90 9.32 -13.85
CA LEU A 35 -7.96 9.01 -12.76
C LEU A 35 -6.81 8.09 -13.22
N GLY A 36 -7.06 7.21 -14.17
CA GLY A 36 -6.04 6.28 -14.71
C GLY A 36 -5.02 6.95 -15.64
N VAL A 37 -5.44 7.95 -16.42
CA VAL A 37 -4.54 8.74 -17.29
C VAL A 37 -3.57 9.61 -16.47
N ILE A 38 -4.02 10.10 -15.31
CA ILE A 38 -3.18 10.84 -14.35
C ILE A 38 -2.12 9.92 -13.70
N LEU A 39 -2.45 8.65 -13.44
CA LEU A 39 -1.58 7.70 -12.73
C LEU A 39 -0.43 7.11 -13.57
N ALA A 40 -0.43 7.27 -14.90
CA ALA A 40 0.63 6.78 -15.77
C ALA A 40 1.76 7.80 -16.05
N LEU A 41 1.63 9.06 -15.61
CA LEU A 41 2.63 10.10 -15.87
C LEU A 41 3.61 10.38 -14.73
N THR A 42 3.41 9.83 -13.53
CA THR A 42 4.37 9.96 -12.43
C THR A 42 4.43 8.68 -11.59
N LYS A 43 5.60 8.05 -11.60
CA LYS A 43 5.89 6.76 -10.96
C LYS A 43 5.77 6.78 -9.42
N ASP A 44 5.60 7.96 -8.82
CA ASP A 44 5.74 8.16 -7.37
C ASP A 44 4.40 8.22 -6.58
N ALA A 45 3.24 8.16 -7.24
CA ALA A 45 1.95 8.34 -6.55
C ALA A 45 1.14 7.03 -6.34
N ILE A 46 1.78 5.86 -6.43
CA ILE A 46 1.11 4.54 -6.34
C ILE A 46 0.66 4.19 -4.92
N TYR A 47 1.19 4.84 -3.88
CA TYR A 47 1.00 4.39 -2.49
C TYR A 47 -0.21 4.98 -1.75
N GLN A 48 -1.12 5.71 -2.41
CA GLN A 48 -2.07 6.57 -1.69
C GLN A 48 -3.56 6.41 -2.03
N LEU A 49 -4.05 5.44 -2.83
CA LEU A 49 -5.48 5.46 -3.20
C LEU A 49 -6.28 4.15 -3.00
N PRO A 50 -7.58 4.26 -2.59
CA PRO A 50 -8.40 3.15 -2.11
C PRO A 50 -9.15 2.46 -3.26
N ARG A 51 -9.41 1.16 -3.09
CA ARG A 51 -10.08 0.30 -4.08
C ARG A 51 -11.59 0.42 -3.99
N GLY A 52 -12.24 0.80 -5.08
CA GLY A 52 -13.70 0.78 -5.21
C GLY A 52 -14.17 1.02 -6.64
N THR A 53 -14.55 -0.08 -7.29
CA THR A 53 -15.53 -0.31 -8.38
C THR A 53 -15.62 0.67 -9.54
N ILE A 54 -15.31 0.18 -10.75
CA ILE A 54 -15.72 0.78 -12.02
C ILE A 54 -16.23 -0.31 -12.97
N ALA A 55 -17.48 -0.18 -13.40
CA ALA A 55 -18.16 -1.03 -14.36
C ALA A 55 -18.48 -0.23 -15.64
N GLY A 56 -17.83 -0.61 -16.76
CA GLY A 56 -18.45 -0.57 -18.09
C GLY A 56 -18.13 0.58 -19.06
N LYS A 57 -17.47 0.22 -20.17
CA LYS A 57 -17.49 0.80 -21.54
C LYS A 57 -17.07 2.28 -21.69
N PRO A 58 -15.76 2.60 -21.73
CA PRO A 58 -14.95 2.70 -22.98
C PRO A 58 -13.54 2.07 -22.87
N VAL A 59 -13.32 1.20 -21.88
CA VAL A 59 -12.01 0.68 -21.46
C VAL A 59 -11.31 -0.18 -22.54
N SER A 60 -12.06 -0.87 -23.40
CA SER A 60 -11.50 -1.90 -24.30
C SER A 60 -10.66 -1.36 -25.47
N LEU A 61 -10.99 -0.17 -26.01
CA LEU A 61 -10.17 0.48 -27.05
C LEU A 61 -8.84 0.98 -26.44
N LEU A 62 -8.91 1.52 -25.22
CA LEU A 62 -7.76 2.03 -24.47
C LEU A 62 -6.81 0.91 -24.01
N GLU A 63 -7.34 -0.23 -23.56
CA GLU A 63 -6.55 -1.42 -23.21
C GLU A 63 -5.77 -2.00 -24.42
N LEU A 64 -6.40 -2.02 -25.59
CA LEU A 64 -5.77 -2.51 -26.82
C LEU A 64 -4.67 -1.54 -27.28
N TRP A 65 -4.92 -0.24 -27.21
CA TRP A 65 -3.94 0.81 -27.52
C TRP A 65 -2.77 0.83 -26.53
N LEU A 66 -3.01 0.66 -25.23
CA LEU A 66 -1.95 0.59 -24.20
C LEU A 66 -1.06 -0.65 -24.36
N LYS A 67 -1.60 -1.78 -24.85
CA LYS A 67 -0.79 -2.97 -25.19
C LYS A 67 0.01 -2.79 -26.49
N THR A 68 -0.40 -1.88 -27.37
CA THR A 68 0.23 -1.63 -28.67
C THR A 68 0.28 -0.13 -29.00
N PRO A 69 1.07 0.67 -28.25
CA PRO A 69 1.04 2.14 -28.32
C PRO A 69 1.56 2.73 -29.65
N THR A 70 2.02 1.87 -30.56
CA THR A 70 2.47 2.19 -31.92
C THR A 70 1.53 1.68 -33.01
N ALA A 71 0.42 1.02 -32.66
CA ALA A 71 -0.49 0.42 -33.63
C ALA A 71 -1.21 1.47 -34.48
N SER A 72 -1.44 1.13 -35.75
CA SER A 72 -2.26 1.93 -36.68
C SER A 72 -3.76 1.79 -36.35
N ARG A 73 -4.58 2.72 -36.85
CA ARG A 73 -6.06 2.65 -36.69
C ARG A 73 -6.62 1.32 -37.23
N ARG A 74 -6.07 0.81 -38.34
CA ARG A 74 -6.39 -0.52 -38.92
C ARG A 74 -6.14 -1.66 -37.93
N GLN A 75 -4.95 -1.67 -37.32
CA GLN A 75 -4.56 -2.72 -36.37
C GLN A 75 -5.41 -2.72 -35.09
N LEU A 76 -5.85 -1.54 -34.64
CA LEU A 76 -6.76 -1.41 -33.49
C LEU A 76 -8.17 -1.92 -33.84
N LEU A 77 -8.69 -1.57 -35.02
CA LEU A 77 -9.99 -2.03 -35.49
C LEU A 77 -10.04 -3.56 -35.70
N GLU A 78 -9.00 -4.13 -36.33
CA GLU A 78 -8.86 -5.59 -36.49
C GLU A 78 -8.70 -6.31 -35.15
N GLY A 79 -8.00 -5.70 -34.19
CA GLY A 79 -7.85 -6.25 -32.84
C GLY A 79 -9.17 -6.29 -32.06
N LEU A 80 -10.06 -5.30 -32.26
CA LEU A 80 -11.41 -5.32 -31.67
C LEU A 80 -12.31 -6.36 -32.33
N ARG A 81 -12.26 -6.50 -33.66
CA ARG A 81 -13.07 -7.47 -34.42
C ARG A 81 -12.77 -8.94 -34.11
N LYS A 82 -11.58 -9.24 -33.56
CA LYS A 82 -11.20 -10.61 -33.16
C LYS A 82 -11.95 -11.14 -31.94
N ASP A 83 -12.61 -10.28 -31.18
CA ASP A 83 -13.34 -10.64 -29.96
C ASP A 83 -14.86 -10.49 -30.19
N PRO A 84 -15.64 -11.60 -30.22
CA PRO A 84 -17.08 -11.56 -30.47
C PRO A 84 -17.86 -10.69 -29.47
N ALA A 85 -17.34 -10.50 -28.25
CA ALA A 85 -17.99 -9.66 -27.23
C ALA A 85 -17.75 -8.16 -27.42
N LYS A 86 -16.91 -7.77 -28.39
CA LYS A 86 -16.50 -6.38 -28.66
C LYS A 86 -16.94 -5.87 -30.04
N GLN A 87 -17.84 -6.60 -30.69
CA GLN A 87 -18.29 -6.31 -32.05
C GLN A 87 -18.98 -4.94 -32.15
N ASP A 88 -19.88 -4.61 -31.20
CA ASP A 88 -20.52 -3.29 -31.11
C ASP A 88 -19.50 -2.13 -30.97
N ALA A 89 -18.41 -2.36 -30.23
CA ALA A 89 -17.36 -1.35 -30.06
C ALA A 89 -16.52 -1.17 -31.33
N ALA A 90 -16.29 -2.25 -32.09
CA ALA A 90 -15.62 -2.19 -33.38
C ALA A 90 -16.46 -1.43 -34.42
N GLU A 91 -17.77 -1.70 -34.49
CA GLU A 91 -18.70 -1.02 -35.41
C GLU A 91 -18.83 0.48 -35.11
N ASN A 92 -18.88 0.83 -33.82
CA ASN A 92 -18.93 2.22 -33.38
C ASN A 92 -17.62 2.98 -33.66
N PHE A 93 -16.46 2.34 -33.44
CA PHE A 93 -15.15 2.92 -33.76
C PHE A 93 -14.97 3.11 -35.28
N GLU A 94 -15.40 2.14 -36.09
CA GLU A 94 -15.37 2.24 -37.56
C GLU A 94 -16.25 3.39 -38.08
N ARG A 95 -17.46 3.55 -37.53
CA ARG A 95 -18.34 4.67 -37.88
C ARG A 95 -17.67 6.02 -37.60
N HIS A 96 -17.01 6.15 -36.44
CA HIS A 96 -16.27 7.36 -36.09
C HIS A 96 -15.09 7.64 -37.02
N LEU A 97 -14.36 6.61 -37.45
CA LEU A 97 -13.26 6.76 -38.41
C LEU A 97 -13.77 7.27 -39.77
N ASN A 98 -14.94 6.80 -40.21
CA ASN A 98 -15.60 7.32 -41.41
C ASN A 98 -16.01 8.79 -41.24
N ASP A 99 -16.70 9.13 -40.15
CA ASP A 99 -17.13 10.51 -39.88
C ASP A 99 -15.93 11.47 -39.78
N THR A 100 -14.82 11.01 -39.20
CA THR A 100 -13.59 11.81 -39.05
C THR A 100 -12.88 12.02 -40.40
N TYR A 101 -12.92 11.03 -41.28
CA TYR A 101 -12.43 11.15 -42.64
C TYR A 101 -13.31 12.10 -43.48
N GLU A 102 -14.64 11.96 -43.40
CA GLU A 102 -15.60 12.80 -44.14
C GLU A 102 -15.68 14.26 -43.62
N ALA A 103 -15.52 14.49 -42.32
CA ALA A 103 -15.51 15.83 -41.74
C ALA A 103 -14.30 16.69 -42.21
N ALA A 104 -13.24 16.06 -42.71
CA ALA A 104 -12.11 16.77 -43.32
C ALA A 104 -12.44 17.32 -44.73
N ASP A 105 -13.47 16.80 -45.40
CA ASP A 105 -13.92 17.23 -46.72
C ASP A 105 -14.91 18.41 -46.69
N CYS A 106 -15.55 18.69 -45.55
CA CYS A 106 -16.63 19.68 -45.45
C CYS A 106 -16.19 21.03 -44.86
N LYS A 107 -15.29 21.75 -45.55
CA LYS A 107 -15.15 23.22 -45.42
C LYS A 107 -14.93 23.87 -46.78
N GLN A 108 -16.00 23.96 -47.56
CA GLN A 108 -16.07 24.89 -48.69
C GLN A 108 -17.54 25.25 -49.03
N ALA A 109 -18.14 26.17 -48.28
CA ALA A 109 -19.22 27.04 -48.77
C ALA A 109 -19.42 28.21 -47.79
N GLU A 110 -19.72 29.38 -48.37
CA GLU A 110 -20.14 30.63 -47.72
C GLU A 110 -19.06 31.54 -47.15
N LEU A 111 -18.62 32.47 -48.01
CA LEU A 111 -18.29 33.86 -47.68
C LEU A 111 -18.46 34.68 -48.96
N ASP A 112 -19.54 35.47 -49.07
CA ASP A 112 -19.40 36.90 -49.38
C ASP A 112 -20.70 37.74 -49.38
N LYS A 113 -20.60 38.84 -48.62
CA LYS A 113 -21.17 40.19 -48.78
C LYS A 113 -22.46 40.61 -48.05
N LYS A 114 -22.29 41.78 -47.44
CA LYS A 114 -23.15 42.57 -46.53
C LYS A 114 -23.71 43.82 -47.30
N PRO A 115 -24.47 44.76 -46.70
CA PRO A 115 -25.82 45.18 -47.13
C PRO A 115 -25.95 46.65 -47.64
N GLY A 116 -27.15 47.08 -48.08
CA GLY A 116 -27.51 48.51 -48.18
C GLY A 116 -28.77 48.94 -48.98
N SER A 117 -29.71 49.59 -48.26
CA SER A 117 -30.62 50.73 -48.60
C SER A 117 -31.93 50.63 -49.44
N PHE A 118 -32.95 51.26 -48.83
CA PHE A 118 -34.31 51.77 -49.21
C PHE A 118 -34.58 52.35 -50.62
N VAL A 119 -35.85 52.34 -51.08
CA VAL A 119 -36.80 53.49 -51.29
C VAL A 119 -38.18 53.00 -51.83
N SER A 120 -39.26 53.72 -51.46
CA SER A 120 -40.72 53.55 -51.72
C SER A 120 -41.28 54.29 -52.95
N GLY A 121 -42.49 53.92 -53.41
CA GLY A 121 -43.43 54.83 -54.12
C GLY A 121 -44.56 54.13 -54.93
N LYS A 122 -45.81 54.59 -54.82
CA LYS A 122 -47.02 54.05 -55.47
C LYS A 122 -48.00 55.17 -55.92
N ASP A 123 -48.81 54.84 -56.94
CA ASP A 123 -50.21 55.28 -57.26
C ASP A 123 -50.54 56.11 -58.54
N ILE A 124 -51.73 55.82 -59.11
CA ILE A 124 -52.34 56.21 -60.41
C ILE A 124 -53.80 56.68 -60.19
N ALA A 125 -54.34 57.55 -61.08
CA ALA A 125 -55.67 58.21 -61.03
C ALA A 125 -56.59 57.92 -62.25
N MET A 126 -57.88 58.35 -62.23
CA MET A 126 -58.83 58.69 -63.34
C MET A 126 -60.26 59.05 -62.80
N VAL A 127 -61.27 59.58 -63.53
CA VAL A 127 -61.60 60.92 -64.11
C VAL A 127 -63.12 60.96 -64.54
N GLU A 128 -63.85 62.08 -64.27
CA GLU A 128 -64.98 62.83 -64.97
C GLU A 128 -66.33 62.21 -65.50
N PRO A 129 -67.36 62.94 -66.09
CA PRO A 129 -67.95 64.33 -65.92
C PRO A 129 -69.49 64.60 -66.21
N LYS A 130 -69.98 65.81 -65.81
CA LYS A 130 -70.85 66.91 -66.42
C LYS A 130 -72.16 66.74 -67.25
N GLU A 131 -73.07 67.76 -67.14
CA GLU A 131 -73.76 68.44 -68.28
C GLU A 131 -74.47 69.79 -67.93
N ASN A 132 -74.81 70.61 -68.95
CA ASN A 132 -75.21 72.04 -68.95
C ASN A 132 -76.54 72.26 -69.75
N GLN A 133 -77.28 73.37 -69.55
CA GLN A 133 -78.43 73.81 -70.39
C GLN A 133 -78.40 75.33 -70.68
N SER A 134 -79.01 75.79 -71.79
CA SER A 134 -79.44 77.19 -71.97
C SER A 134 -80.50 77.42 -73.09
N HIS A 135 -81.50 78.26 -72.74
CA HIS A 135 -82.20 79.36 -73.48
C HIS A 135 -83.17 79.21 -74.71
N VAL A 136 -84.45 79.60 -74.46
CA VAL A 136 -85.49 80.51 -75.10
C VAL A 136 -85.10 81.25 -76.42
N PRO A 137 -85.98 81.73 -77.39
CA PRO A 137 -87.32 82.36 -77.22
C PRO A 137 -88.40 82.38 -78.39
N ALA A 138 -89.59 82.93 -78.02
CA ALA A 138 -90.59 83.83 -78.69
C ALA A 138 -91.37 83.56 -80.02
N SER A 139 -92.69 83.85 -79.90
CA SER A 139 -93.67 84.51 -80.79
C SER A 139 -94.76 83.73 -81.57
N ASP A 140 -95.90 84.42 -81.60
CA ASP A 140 -97.22 84.28 -82.22
C ASP A 140 -98.24 83.20 -81.82
N SER A 141 -99.38 83.73 -81.39
CA SER A 141 -100.39 83.21 -80.50
C SER A 141 -101.70 83.00 -81.25
N GLU A 142 -102.29 81.82 -81.06
CA GLU A 142 -103.75 81.56 -80.87
C GLU A 142 -104.15 80.18 -81.44
N HIS A 143 -103.59 79.73 -82.56
CA HIS A 143 -103.78 78.34 -83.02
C HIS A 143 -102.80 77.35 -82.39
N ARG A 144 -101.62 77.84 -81.96
CA ARG A 144 -100.68 77.09 -81.12
C ARG A 144 -101.23 76.83 -79.71
N MET A 145 -102.22 77.62 -79.27
CA MET A 145 -102.77 77.56 -77.91
C MET A 145 -103.55 76.26 -77.70
N LYS A 146 -104.47 75.89 -78.60
CA LYS A 146 -105.32 74.70 -78.44
C LYS A 146 -104.61 73.34 -78.53
N MET A 147 -103.59 73.20 -79.39
CA MET A 147 -102.77 71.97 -79.45
C MET A 147 -101.81 71.87 -78.25
N LYS A 148 -101.27 73.02 -77.81
CA LYS A 148 -100.47 73.07 -76.58
C LYS A 148 -101.30 72.76 -75.35
N ASP A 149 -102.56 73.18 -75.29
CA ASP A 149 -103.43 72.90 -74.15
C ASP A 149 -103.67 71.38 -73.97
N TYR A 150 -103.86 70.63 -75.06
CA TYR A 150 -103.98 69.16 -75.02
C TYR A 150 -102.67 68.44 -74.67
N GLU A 151 -101.53 68.88 -75.22
CA GLU A 151 -100.21 68.37 -74.83
C GLU A 151 -99.88 68.68 -73.35
N ILE A 152 -100.26 69.86 -72.88
CA ILE A 152 -100.11 70.28 -71.48
C ILE A 152 -100.96 69.40 -70.57
N GLU A 153 -102.18 69.03 -70.97
CA GLU A 153 -103.06 68.19 -70.15
C GLU A 153 -102.56 66.74 -70.05
N ASN A 154 -102.07 66.16 -71.15
CA ASN A 154 -101.46 64.82 -71.16
C ASN A 154 -100.11 64.78 -70.40
N LEU A 155 -99.31 65.85 -70.52
CA LEU A 155 -98.08 65.99 -69.73
C LEU A 155 -98.37 66.17 -68.24
N LYS A 156 -99.44 66.90 -67.87
CA LYS A 156 -99.91 67.01 -66.48
C LYS A 156 -100.39 65.67 -65.92
N GLU A 157 -101.04 64.85 -66.73
CA GLU A 157 -101.49 63.51 -66.32
C GLU A 157 -100.29 62.58 -66.07
N LYS A 158 -99.30 62.54 -66.98
CA LYS A 158 -98.03 61.83 -66.77
C LYS A 158 -97.22 62.37 -65.59
N GLU A 159 -97.21 63.69 -65.39
CA GLU A 159 -96.57 64.31 -64.24
C GLU A 159 -97.26 63.90 -62.94
N SER A 160 -98.60 63.81 -62.94
CA SER A 160 -99.37 63.30 -61.79
C SER A 160 -99.04 61.83 -61.50
N GLU A 161 -98.95 61.00 -62.54
CA GLU A 161 -98.64 59.57 -62.42
C GLU A 161 -97.21 59.33 -61.92
N LEU A 162 -96.23 60.04 -62.49
CA LEU A 162 -94.83 60.01 -62.05
C LEU A 162 -94.69 60.56 -60.61
N ASN A 163 -95.42 61.60 -60.26
CA ASN A 163 -95.44 62.12 -58.89
C ASN A 163 -96.07 61.14 -57.90
N SER A 164 -97.02 60.30 -58.34
CA SER A 164 -97.56 59.21 -57.52
C SER A 164 -96.52 58.11 -57.29
N GLU A 165 -95.82 57.69 -58.35
CA GLU A 165 -94.77 56.67 -58.26
C GLU A 165 -93.57 57.15 -57.42
N ILE A 166 -93.16 58.42 -57.57
CA ILE A 166 -92.13 59.05 -56.73
C ILE A 166 -92.57 59.09 -55.25
N ARG A 167 -93.86 59.33 -54.97
CA ARG A 167 -94.38 59.29 -53.59
C ARG A 167 -94.31 57.89 -53.02
N GLU A 168 -94.68 56.87 -53.79
CA GLU A 168 -94.63 55.47 -53.35
C GLU A 168 -93.18 55.00 -53.12
N LEU A 169 -92.26 55.30 -54.04
CA LEU A 169 -90.84 54.98 -53.87
C LEU A 169 -90.24 55.70 -52.65
N ARG A 170 -90.60 56.96 -52.41
CA ARG A 170 -90.18 57.68 -51.19
C ARG A 170 -90.72 57.05 -49.93
N ALA A 171 -91.98 56.61 -49.93
CA ALA A 171 -92.58 55.90 -48.81
C ALA A 171 -91.88 54.55 -48.54
N ASN A 172 -91.59 53.79 -49.59
CA ASN A 172 -90.87 52.52 -49.51
C ASN A 172 -89.42 52.71 -49.04
N LEU A 173 -88.74 53.77 -49.50
CA LEU A 173 -87.40 54.12 -49.04
C LEU A 173 -87.43 54.45 -47.53
N GLY A 174 -88.38 55.29 -47.09
CA GLY A 174 -88.56 55.61 -45.67
C GLY A 174 -88.84 54.38 -44.81
N ALA A 175 -89.69 53.46 -45.29
CA ALA A 175 -89.98 52.21 -44.58
C ALA A 175 -88.76 51.27 -44.51
N ASN A 176 -87.92 51.25 -45.53
CA ASN A 176 -86.69 50.46 -45.54
C ASN A 176 -85.60 51.09 -44.65
N GLU A 177 -85.48 52.41 -44.63
CA GLU A 177 -84.61 53.13 -43.69
C GLU A 177 -85.01 52.87 -42.24
N GLU A 178 -86.32 52.86 -41.94
CA GLU A 178 -86.82 52.53 -40.61
C GLU A 178 -86.51 51.07 -40.21
N LYS A 179 -86.72 50.11 -41.13
CA LYS A 179 -86.34 48.70 -40.91
C LYS A 179 -84.84 48.56 -40.67
N LEU A 180 -84.00 49.24 -41.46
CA LEU A 180 -82.56 49.20 -41.32
C LEU A 180 -82.12 49.78 -39.97
N ASN A 181 -82.67 50.93 -39.58
CA ASN A 181 -82.41 51.54 -38.28
C ASN A 181 -82.80 50.64 -37.12
N ASN A 182 -83.91 49.91 -37.22
CA ASN A 182 -84.32 48.95 -36.19
C ASN A 182 -83.38 47.74 -36.11
N ILE A 183 -82.87 47.26 -37.25
CA ILE A 183 -81.86 46.19 -37.29
C ILE A 183 -80.55 46.67 -36.66
N VAL A 184 -80.09 47.87 -37.03
CA VAL A 184 -78.86 48.48 -36.48
C VAL A 184 -78.99 48.61 -34.96
N LYS A 185 -80.07 49.20 -34.45
CA LYS A 185 -80.31 49.32 -32.99
C LYS A 185 -80.29 47.97 -32.27
N LYS A 186 -80.88 46.93 -32.87
CA LYS A 186 -80.85 45.58 -32.29
C LYS A 186 -79.44 44.98 -32.30
N LYS A 187 -78.67 45.22 -33.36
CA LYS A 187 -77.28 44.75 -33.44
C LYS A 187 -76.36 45.51 -32.48
N ASP A 188 -76.57 46.80 -32.31
CA ASP A 188 -75.83 47.61 -31.33
C ASP A 188 -76.09 47.11 -29.91
N SER A 189 -77.34 46.78 -29.56
CA SER A 189 -77.63 46.20 -28.24
C SER A 189 -77.05 44.80 -28.06
N GLU A 190 -77.08 43.94 -29.09
CA GLU A 190 -76.40 42.63 -29.07
C GLU A 190 -74.88 42.80 -28.84
N ILE A 191 -74.24 43.76 -29.53
CA ILE A 191 -72.81 44.09 -29.37
C ILE A 191 -72.51 44.58 -27.96
N GLU A 192 -73.33 45.48 -27.40
CA GLU A 192 -73.16 45.95 -26.02
C GLU A 192 -73.21 44.78 -25.01
N THR A 193 -74.17 43.86 -25.16
CA THR A 193 -74.25 42.69 -24.26
C THR A 193 -73.06 41.74 -24.41
N LEU A 194 -72.56 41.54 -25.62
CA LEU A 194 -71.37 40.73 -25.88
C LEU A 194 -70.11 41.38 -25.28
N ASN A 195 -69.93 42.68 -25.49
CA ASN A 195 -68.80 43.42 -24.91
C ASN A 195 -68.80 43.36 -23.39
N ALA A 196 -69.96 43.58 -22.74
CA ALA A 196 -70.08 43.44 -21.29
C ALA A 196 -69.74 42.02 -20.80
N THR A 197 -70.08 41.00 -21.59
CA THR A 197 -69.74 39.60 -21.27
C THR A 197 -68.24 39.34 -21.42
N ILE A 198 -67.61 39.88 -22.46
CA ILE A 198 -66.17 39.80 -22.70
C ILE A 198 -65.41 40.48 -21.55
N GLU A 199 -65.75 41.72 -21.19
CA GLU A 199 -65.11 42.45 -20.09
C GLU A 199 -65.20 41.69 -18.76
N LYS A 200 -66.36 41.08 -18.49
CA LYS A 200 -66.53 40.22 -17.31
C LYS A 200 -65.61 39.00 -17.36
N LYS A 201 -65.52 38.32 -18.51
CA LYS A 201 -64.67 37.14 -18.68
C LYS A 201 -63.18 37.47 -18.61
N GLU A 202 -62.77 38.62 -19.15
CA GLU A 202 -61.41 39.13 -19.03
C GLU A 202 -61.06 39.41 -17.57
N SER A 203 -61.97 40.02 -16.81
CA SER A 203 -61.79 40.26 -15.37
C SER A 203 -61.67 38.96 -14.57
N GLU A 204 -62.52 37.96 -14.85
CA GLU A 204 -62.45 36.62 -14.23
C GLU A 204 -61.12 35.91 -14.55
N LEU A 205 -60.66 35.99 -15.81
CA LEU A 205 -59.40 35.41 -16.24
C LEU A 205 -58.21 36.10 -15.56
N GLN A 206 -58.22 37.43 -15.49
CA GLN A 206 -57.15 38.22 -14.87
C GLN A 206 -57.03 37.92 -13.37
N ALA A 207 -58.16 37.79 -12.65
CA ALA A 207 -58.17 37.38 -11.25
C ALA A 207 -57.59 35.96 -11.07
N THR A 208 -57.88 35.05 -11.99
CA THR A 208 -57.36 33.67 -11.96
C THR A 208 -55.84 33.64 -12.23
N ILE A 209 -55.36 34.46 -13.16
CA ILE A 209 -53.92 34.61 -13.46
C ILE A 209 -53.19 35.10 -12.22
N LEU A 210 -53.65 36.19 -11.59
CA LEU A 210 -53.03 36.74 -10.38
C LEU A 210 -52.98 35.70 -9.24
N SER A 211 -54.07 34.94 -9.04
CA SER A 211 -54.09 33.88 -8.02
C SER A 211 -53.10 32.75 -8.31
N ASN A 212 -52.88 32.41 -9.58
CA ASN A 212 -51.90 31.39 -9.95
C ASN A 212 -50.47 31.90 -9.85
N GLU A 213 -50.22 33.17 -10.19
CA GLU A 213 -48.92 33.82 -10.01
C GLU A 213 -48.50 33.82 -8.53
N GLU A 214 -49.42 34.15 -7.61
CA GLU A 214 -49.16 34.07 -6.16
C GLU A 214 -48.78 32.65 -5.71
N LYS A 215 -49.48 31.62 -6.21
CA LYS A 215 -49.18 30.22 -5.88
C LYS A 215 -47.83 29.78 -6.43
N ILE A 216 -47.47 30.23 -7.63
CA ILE A 216 -46.16 29.94 -8.24
C ILE A 216 -45.06 30.51 -7.35
N ILE A 217 -45.18 31.78 -6.93
CA ILE A 217 -44.22 32.42 -6.02
C ILE A 217 -44.10 31.64 -4.70
N GLU A 218 -45.23 31.24 -4.11
CA GLU A 218 -45.21 30.46 -2.85
C GLU A 218 -44.52 29.09 -3.01
N ILE A 219 -44.74 28.40 -4.14
CA ILE A 219 -44.07 27.14 -4.46
C ILE A 219 -42.58 27.35 -4.67
N GLU A 220 -42.19 28.38 -5.42
CA GLU A 220 -40.78 28.72 -5.65
C GLU A 220 -40.04 29.02 -4.34
N ASP A 221 -40.66 29.78 -3.44
CA ASP A 221 -40.06 30.10 -2.15
C ASP A 221 -39.93 28.86 -1.25
N LYS A 222 -40.94 27.98 -1.22
CA LYS A 222 -40.86 26.68 -0.53
C LYS A 222 -39.77 25.79 -1.10
N MET A 223 -39.63 25.73 -2.42
CA MET A 223 -38.56 24.98 -3.08
C MET A 223 -37.19 25.54 -2.74
N LYS A 224 -36.99 26.86 -2.79
CA LYS A 224 -35.73 27.51 -2.41
C LYS A 224 -35.35 27.21 -0.96
N LEU A 225 -36.30 27.30 -0.03
CA LEU A 225 -36.09 26.96 1.38
C LEU A 225 -35.66 25.49 1.54
N SER A 226 -36.40 24.56 0.93
CA SER A 226 -36.08 23.13 1.01
C SER A 226 -34.72 22.78 0.39
N ILE A 227 -34.36 23.41 -0.73
CA ILE A 227 -33.04 23.26 -1.34
C ILE A 227 -31.96 23.78 -0.39
N LYS A 228 -32.18 24.95 0.21
CA LYS A 228 -31.23 25.56 1.15
C LYS A 228 -31.00 24.70 2.39
N ASP A 229 -32.06 24.11 2.95
CA ASP A 229 -31.97 23.22 4.09
C ASP A 229 -31.16 21.96 3.74
N LYS A 230 -31.39 21.39 2.56
CA LYS A 230 -30.63 20.23 2.08
C LYS A 230 -29.17 20.56 1.79
N GLU A 231 -28.88 21.73 1.22
CA GLU A 231 -27.50 22.21 1.07
C GLU A 231 -26.79 22.34 2.41
N ASN A 232 -27.47 22.86 3.43
CA ASN A 232 -26.89 23.02 4.77
C ASN A 232 -26.61 21.66 5.42
N GLU A 233 -27.53 20.70 5.28
CA GLU A 233 -27.36 19.31 5.76
C GLU A 233 -26.12 18.66 5.09
N PHE A 234 -26.04 18.70 3.76
CA PHE A 234 -24.88 18.16 3.04
C PHE A 234 -23.57 18.88 3.41
N ASN A 235 -23.58 20.20 3.56
CA ASN A 235 -22.39 20.93 3.97
C ASN A 235 -21.92 20.55 5.38
N SER A 236 -22.86 20.27 6.30
CA SER A 236 -22.53 19.78 7.64
C SER A 236 -21.86 18.40 7.57
N GLU A 237 -22.43 17.46 6.81
CA GLU A 237 -21.84 16.13 6.62
C GLU A 237 -20.45 16.19 5.98
N ILE A 238 -20.26 17.07 4.99
CA ILE A 238 -18.97 17.30 4.34
C ILE A 238 -17.92 17.79 5.35
N GLU A 239 -18.28 18.73 6.23
CA GLU A 239 -17.33 19.23 7.23
C GLU A 239 -16.99 18.17 8.29
N GLU A 240 -17.95 17.32 8.69
CA GLU A 240 -17.68 16.18 9.57
C GLU A 240 -16.72 15.17 8.90
N LEU A 241 -16.95 14.84 7.64
CA LEU A 241 -16.08 13.95 6.86
C LEU A 241 -14.68 14.54 6.69
N LYS A 242 -14.56 15.84 6.41
CA LYS A 242 -13.26 16.53 6.35
C LYS A 242 -12.54 16.48 7.69
N ALA A 243 -13.23 16.70 8.81
CA ALA A 243 -12.65 16.61 10.14
C ALA A 243 -12.23 15.17 10.49
N PHE A 244 -12.95 14.16 10.00
CA PHE A 244 -12.56 12.76 10.13
C PHE A 244 -11.30 12.44 9.32
N ILE A 245 -11.23 12.90 8.07
CA ILE A 245 -10.06 12.71 7.19
C ILE A 245 -8.81 13.33 7.82
N ARG A 246 -8.88 14.59 8.30
CA ARG A 246 -7.74 15.25 8.96
C ARG A 246 -7.20 14.45 10.14
N ARG A 247 -8.09 13.93 11.00
CA ARG A 247 -7.69 13.06 12.13
C ARG A 247 -6.98 11.79 11.66
N LYS A 248 -7.46 11.18 10.57
CA LYS A 248 -6.81 9.99 10.00
C LYS A 248 -5.47 10.29 9.35
N GLU A 249 -5.31 11.45 8.72
CA GLU A 249 -4.01 11.89 8.21
C GLU A 249 -2.99 12.07 9.33
N GLU A 250 -3.38 12.66 10.47
CA GLU A 250 -2.53 12.78 11.66
C GLU A 250 -2.13 11.41 12.23
N GLU A 251 -3.07 10.47 12.39
CA GLU A 251 -2.78 9.10 12.84
C GLU A 251 -1.80 8.36 11.92
N ILE A 252 -1.94 8.54 10.59
CA ILE A 252 -1.04 7.97 9.59
C ILE A 252 0.36 8.58 9.73
N PHE A 253 0.45 9.91 9.87
CA PHE A 253 1.72 10.60 10.05
C PHE A 253 2.49 10.11 11.28
N GLU A 254 1.82 10.00 12.43
CA GLU A 254 2.43 9.44 13.65
C GLU A 254 2.89 7.99 13.46
N SER A 255 2.09 7.18 12.77
CA SER A 255 2.42 5.78 12.47
C SER A 255 3.64 5.66 11.55
N GLN A 256 3.78 6.56 10.57
CA GLN A 256 4.95 6.61 9.69
C GLN A 256 6.23 6.98 10.45
N GLU A 257 6.17 7.94 11.39
CA GLU A 257 7.33 8.28 12.23
C GLU A 257 7.73 7.11 13.15
N LYS A 258 6.75 6.40 13.74
CA LYS A 258 7.01 5.17 14.50
C LYS A 258 7.68 4.09 13.63
N LEU A 259 7.26 3.94 12.38
CA LEU A 259 7.85 2.98 11.44
C LEU A 259 9.31 3.34 11.11
N LYS A 260 9.62 4.62 10.85
CA LYS A 260 10.99 5.08 10.62
C LYS A 260 11.90 4.77 11.81
N MET A 261 11.40 4.99 13.03
CA MET A 261 12.15 4.66 14.26
C MET A 261 12.38 3.15 14.38
N HIS A 262 11.37 2.31 14.12
CA HIS A 262 11.54 0.86 14.12
C HIS A 262 12.56 0.38 13.08
N GLN A 263 12.55 0.97 11.87
CA GLN A 263 13.53 0.65 10.83
C GLN A 263 14.96 0.99 11.27
N LYS A 264 15.19 2.13 11.95
CA LYS A 264 16.50 2.47 12.52
C LYS A 264 16.94 1.46 13.57
N ILE A 265 16.04 1.07 14.48
CA ILE A 265 16.31 0.07 15.52
C ILE A 265 16.65 -1.28 14.88
N SER A 266 15.91 -1.71 13.87
CA SER A 266 16.20 -2.95 13.13
C SER A 266 17.62 -2.93 12.55
N LYS A 267 17.99 -1.85 11.84
CA LYS A 267 19.33 -1.70 11.26
C LYS A 267 20.44 -1.76 12.32
N MET A 268 20.24 -1.16 13.48
CA MET A 268 21.21 -1.25 14.59
C MET A 268 21.33 -2.68 15.12
N LYS A 269 20.21 -3.40 15.27
CA LYS A 269 20.23 -4.81 15.68
C LYS A 269 20.91 -5.70 14.67
N ASP A 270 20.69 -5.49 13.38
CA ASP A 270 21.33 -6.25 12.31
C ASP A 270 22.86 -6.06 12.35
N LEU A 271 23.32 -4.81 12.55
CA LEU A 271 24.74 -4.49 12.71
C LEU A 271 25.35 -5.11 13.98
N GLU A 272 24.59 -5.14 15.09
CA GLU A 272 25.03 -5.80 16.32
C GLU A 272 25.15 -7.31 16.13
N ILE A 273 24.16 -7.94 15.46
CA ILE A 273 24.20 -9.36 15.11
C ILE A 273 25.41 -9.67 14.22
N GLU A 274 25.68 -8.86 13.21
CA GLU A 274 26.83 -9.03 12.32
C GLU A 274 28.17 -8.92 13.08
N ASN A 275 28.29 -7.91 13.95
CA ASN A 275 29.48 -7.77 14.80
C ASN A 275 29.65 -8.95 15.78
N LEU A 276 28.57 -9.44 16.36
CA LEU A 276 28.60 -10.61 17.25
C LEU A 276 28.99 -11.86 16.47
N ARG A 277 28.47 -12.07 15.26
CA ARG A 277 28.86 -13.17 14.36
C ARG A 277 30.35 -13.10 14.02
N ALA A 278 30.86 -11.93 13.63
CA ALA A 278 32.28 -11.75 13.32
C ALA A 278 33.21 -11.94 14.54
N ARG A 279 32.71 -11.73 15.77
CA ARG A 279 33.43 -12.07 17.02
C ARG A 279 33.36 -13.55 17.34
N LEU A 280 32.30 -14.22 16.92
CA LEU A 280 32.10 -15.66 17.11
C LEU A 280 32.95 -16.46 16.12
N GLU A 281 32.97 -16.07 14.85
CA GLU A 281 33.86 -16.63 13.81
C GLU A 281 35.34 -16.45 14.17
N ARG A 282 35.72 -15.33 14.82
CA ARG A 282 37.09 -15.14 15.34
C ARG A 282 37.46 -16.04 16.52
N ARG A 283 36.49 -16.70 17.19
CA ARG A 283 36.77 -17.76 18.18
C ARG A 283 36.83 -19.15 17.55
N GLU A 284 36.48 -19.32 16.27
CA GLU A 284 36.48 -20.64 15.59
C GLU A 284 37.84 -20.99 14.97
N GLN A 285 38.89 -20.97 15.78
CA GLN A 285 40.04 -21.85 15.59
C GLN A 285 40.12 -22.66 16.89
N ASP A 286 40.33 -23.97 16.92
CA ASP A 286 41.71 -24.45 17.08
C ASP A 286 41.71 -25.96 17.40
N ILE A 287 41.50 -26.83 16.41
CA ILE A 287 42.13 -28.15 16.52
C ILE A 287 43.56 -27.98 16.03
N LYS A 288 44.52 -28.00 16.96
CA LYS A 288 45.95 -27.93 16.65
C LYS A 288 46.58 -29.29 16.89
N TRP A 289 47.24 -29.81 15.86
CA TRP A 289 47.98 -31.06 15.91
C TRP A 289 49.46 -30.76 16.13
N GLY A 290 49.99 -31.21 17.26
CA GLY A 290 51.41 -31.26 17.54
C GLY A 290 52.03 -32.57 17.10
N SER A 291 53.31 -32.78 17.45
CA SER A 291 54.02 -34.03 17.10
C SER A 291 53.53 -35.22 17.93
N PHE A 292 53.17 -34.97 19.19
CA PHE A 292 52.64 -35.97 20.14
C PHE A 292 51.39 -35.49 20.87
N GLU A 293 50.98 -34.24 20.66
CA GLU A 293 49.82 -33.65 21.32
C GLU A 293 48.71 -33.22 20.35
N VAL A 294 47.48 -33.21 20.86
CA VAL A 294 46.31 -32.68 20.16
C VAL A 294 45.63 -31.67 21.08
N HIS A 295 45.50 -30.43 20.62
CA HIS A 295 44.77 -29.39 21.33
C HIS A 295 43.42 -29.16 20.67
N LEU A 296 42.37 -29.21 21.48
CA LEU A 296 40.99 -28.90 21.10
C LEU A 296 40.49 -27.76 21.99
N THR A 297 40.39 -26.56 21.41
CA THR A 297 39.80 -25.41 22.10
C THR A 297 38.40 -25.17 21.55
N SER A 298 37.40 -25.26 22.42
CA SER A 298 35.97 -25.16 22.10
C SER A 298 35.52 -25.99 20.88
N PRO A 299 35.88 -27.29 20.76
CA PRO A 299 35.53 -28.09 19.60
C PRO A 299 34.02 -28.38 19.53
N SER A 300 33.51 -28.45 18.31
CA SER A 300 32.18 -29.00 18.03
C SER A 300 32.14 -30.53 18.14
N ALA A 301 30.94 -31.10 18.24
CA ALA A 301 30.76 -32.55 18.32
C ALA A 301 31.26 -33.28 17.07
N GLU A 302 31.16 -32.67 15.88
CA GLU A 302 31.67 -33.22 14.62
C GLU A 302 33.20 -33.19 14.60
N GLN A 303 33.80 -32.07 15.00
CA GLN A 303 35.25 -31.95 15.16
C GLN A 303 35.81 -32.98 16.15
N CYS A 304 35.12 -33.27 17.25
CA CYS A 304 35.51 -34.34 18.17
C CYS A 304 35.50 -35.72 17.48
N LYS A 305 34.49 -36.03 16.68
CA LYS A 305 34.43 -37.29 15.92
C LYS A 305 35.57 -37.38 14.91
N ASP A 306 35.84 -36.29 14.19
CA ASP A 306 36.94 -36.23 13.24
C ASP A 306 38.30 -36.45 13.91
N VAL A 307 38.53 -35.82 15.07
CA VAL A 307 39.76 -36.04 15.85
C VAL A 307 39.90 -37.50 16.25
N LEU A 308 38.83 -38.13 16.74
CA LEU A 308 38.84 -39.55 17.13
C LEU A 308 39.18 -40.48 15.95
N THR A 309 38.85 -40.12 14.72
CA THR A 309 39.25 -40.90 13.53
C THR A 309 40.69 -40.68 13.07
N ARG A 310 41.31 -39.55 13.46
CA ARG A 310 42.65 -39.14 13.02
C ARG A 310 43.73 -39.35 14.07
N ILE A 311 43.37 -39.64 15.32
CA ILE A 311 44.34 -39.96 16.37
C ILE A 311 45.10 -41.23 15.99
N GLU A 312 46.39 -41.07 15.74
CA GLU A 312 47.38 -42.13 15.57
C GLU A 312 48.09 -42.47 16.88
N ASP A 313 48.80 -43.61 16.91
CA ASP A 313 49.57 -44.12 18.05
C ASP A 313 50.65 -43.17 18.59
N LYS A 314 51.10 -42.20 17.80
CA LYS A 314 52.07 -41.18 18.22
C LYS A 314 51.47 -40.15 19.17
N HIS A 315 50.16 -39.92 19.14
CA HIS A 315 49.54 -38.89 19.98
C HIS A 315 49.33 -39.46 21.39
N GLN A 316 50.04 -38.91 22.36
CA GLN A 316 50.02 -39.37 23.75
C GLN A 316 49.36 -38.35 24.68
N HIS A 317 49.26 -37.09 24.24
CA HIS A 317 48.75 -35.99 25.06
C HIS A 317 47.55 -35.33 24.39
N VAL A 318 46.44 -35.21 25.11
CA VAL A 318 45.23 -34.56 24.58
C VAL A 318 44.82 -33.42 25.50
N TYR A 319 44.61 -32.25 24.91
CA TYR A 319 44.18 -31.04 25.60
C TYR A 319 42.79 -30.65 25.12
N LEU A 320 41.85 -30.53 26.06
CA LEU A 320 40.51 -30.03 25.84
C LEU A 320 40.35 -28.76 26.67
N SER A 321 40.12 -27.62 26.02
CA SER A 321 39.89 -26.35 26.69
C SER A 321 38.56 -25.70 26.30
N ASP A 322 38.02 -24.89 27.20
CA ASP A 322 36.89 -23.98 26.92
C ASP A 322 35.69 -24.69 26.28
N SER A 323 35.36 -25.86 26.82
CA SER A 323 34.37 -26.79 26.26
C SER A 323 33.16 -26.97 27.17
N SER A 324 32.14 -27.69 26.70
CA SER A 324 31.02 -28.09 27.55
C SER A 324 31.24 -29.47 28.17
N SER A 325 30.60 -29.74 29.31
CA SER A 325 30.60 -31.06 29.96
C SER A 325 30.19 -32.18 29.00
N SER A 326 29.24 -31.93 28.09
CA SER A 326 28.75 -32.91 27.12
C SER A 326 29.79 -33.23 26.05
N ILE A 327 30.55 -32.23 25.60
CA ILE A 327 31.66 -32.42 24.65
C ILE A 327 32.79 -33.21 25.31
N ALA A 328 33.14 -32.89 26.55
CA ALA A 328 34.10 -33.68 27.32
C ALA A 328 33.64 -35.14 27.47
N GLN A 329 32.37 -35.37 27.82
CA GLN A 329 31.81 -36.71 27.95
C GLN A 329 31.88 -37.51 26.64
N LEU A 330 31.56 -36.87 25.51
CA LEU A 330 31.62 -37.48 24.17
C LEU A 330 33.04 -37.92 23.80
N LEU A 331 34.04 -37.11 24.12
CA LEU A 331 35.43 -37.31 23.72
C LEU A 331 36.16 -38.31 24.63
N VAL A 332 35.98 -38.18 25.95
CA VAL A 332 36.83 -38.87 26.93
C VAL A 332 36.64 -40.38 26.93
N GLY A 333 35.41 -40.88 26.71
CA GLY A 333 35.15 -42.32 26.64
C GLY A 333 36.00 -43.01 25.57
N PRO A 334 35.86 -42.62 24.28
CA PRO A 334 36.70 -43.13 23.20
C PRO A 334 38.21 -42.93 23.43
N LEU A 335 38.64 -41.77 23.93
CA LEU A 335 40.06 -41.51 24.19
C LEU A 335 40.68 -42.48 25.20
N LEU A 336 39.94 -42.83 26.26
CA LEU A 336 40.43 -43.78 27.26
C LEU A 336 40.51 -45.23 26.74
N GLN A 337 39.88 -45.55 25.61
CA GLN A 337 40.04 -46.85 24.94
C GLN A 337 41.27 -46.90 24.02
N ILE A 338 41.78 -45.74 23.60
CA ILE A 338 42.98 -45.64 22.77
C ILE A 338 44.22 -45.91 23.63
N LYS A 339 44.97 -46.97 23.29
CA LYS A 339 45.99 -47.51 24.18
C LYS A 339 47.24 -46.64 24.36
N ASN A 340 47.40 -45.62 23.52
CA ASN A 340 48.59 -44.76 23.51
C ASN A 340 48.39 -43.42 24.22
N ILE A 341 47.16 -43.08 24.67
CA ILE A 341 46.93 -41.85 25.43
C ILE A 341 47.53 -41.98 26.84
N ARG A 342 48.48 -41.10 27.15
CA ARG A 342 49.21 -41.05 28.43
C ARG A 342 48.76 -39.89 29.30
N SER A 343 48.42 -38.76 28.69
CA SER A 343 48.03 -37.57 29.44
C SER A 343 46.77 -36.94 28.86
N LEU A 344 45.83 -36.63 29.75
CA LEU A 344 44.60 -35.95 29.41
C LEU A 344 44.52 -34.66 30.22
N TYR A 345 44.40 -33.55 29.50
CA TYR A 345 44.26 -32.21 30.05
C TYR A 345 42.87 -31.71 29.70
N ILE A 346 42.06 -31.41 30.72
CA ILE A 346 40.77 -30.74 30.57
C ILE A 346 40.87 -29.45 31.37
N PHE A 347 40.65 -28.33 30.69
CA PHE A 347 40.79 -27.00 31.25
C PHE A 347 39.58 -26.11 30.93
N SER A 348 39.18 -25.22 31.83
CA SER A 348 38.08 -24.26 31.62
C SER A 348 36.80 -24.89 31.05
N THR A 349 36.51 -26.12 31.47
CA THR A 349 35.38 -26.90 30.98
C THR A 349 34.55 -27.29 32.20
N PRO A 350 33.37 -26.67 32.45
CA PRO A 350 32.58 -26.97 33.63
C PRO A 350 32.12 -28.44 33.59
N LEU A 351 32.70 -29.28 34.44
CA LEU A 351 32.43 -30.72 34.50
C LEU A 351 31.28 -30.99 35.50
N THR A 352 30.17 -31.48 34.98
CA THR A 352 28.98 -31.78 35.79
C THR A 352 29.11 -33.11 36.53
N GLN A 353 28.23 -33.36 37.52
CA GLN A 353 28.16 -34.66 38.19
C GLN A 353 27.95 -35.82 37.19
N GLN A 354 27.11 -35.61 36.17
CA GLN A 354 26.86 -36.60 35.12
C GLN A 354 28.14 -37.00 34.37
N PHE A 355 29.05 -36.04 34.15
CA PHE A 355 30.36 -36.36 33.56
C PHE A 355 31.16 -37.28 34.48
N PHE A 356 31.20 -37.02 35.79
CA PHE A 356 31.95 -37.86 36.74
C PHE A 356 31.34 -39.25 36.90
N ASP A 357 30.02 -39.37 36.90
CA ASP A 357 29.35 -40.68 36.94
C ASP A 357 29.73 -41.51 35.71
N PHE A 358 29.76 -40.91 34.52
CA PHE A 358 30.24 -41.57 33.31
C PHE A 358 31.75 -41.87 33.37
N PHE A 359 32.57 -40.86 33.68
CA PHE A 359 34.03 -40.93 33.68
C PHE A 359 34.56 -41.96 34.69
N SER A 360 33.92 -42.08 35.86
CA SER A 360 34.29 -43.03 36.91
C SER A 360 34.34 -44.48 36.42
N SER A 361 33.37 -44.87 35.60
CA SER A 361 33.31 -46.21 35.01
C SER A 361 34.45 -46.47 34.02
N GLN A 362 34.91 -45.43 33.33
CA GLN A 362 35.94 -45.53 32.30
C GLN A 362 37.34 -45.51 32.91
N ILE A 363 37.59 -44.62 33.88
CA ILE A 363 38.93 -44.44 34.46
C ILE A 363 39.30 -45.56 35.43
N SER A 364 38.34 -46.17 36.12
CA SER A 364 38.60 -47.23 37.12
C SER A 364 39.40 -48.41 36.54
N GLY A 365 39.06 -48.84 35.31
CA GLY A 365 39.73 -49.92 34.59
C GLY A 365 40.78 -49.48 33.57
N ASN A 366 41.03 -48.18 33.41
CA ASN A 366 41.99 -47.70 32.42
C ASN A 366 43.44 -48.02 32.85
N ASP A 367 44.18 -48.64 31.92
CA ASP A 367 45.54 -49.16 32.12
C ASP A 367 46.61 -48.39 31.34
N THR A 368 46.27 -47.24 30.74
CA THR A 368 47.18 -46.48 29.87
C THR A 368 47.44 -45.05 30.32
N LEU A 369 46.45 -44.38 30.90
CA LEU A 369 46.52 -42.99 31.33
C LEU A 369 47.39 -42.85 32.59
N GLU A 370 48.43 -42.04 32.47
CA GLU A 370 49.43 -41.82 33.51
C GLU A 370 49.26 -40.46 34.17
N SER A 371 48.71 -39.47 33.44
CA SER A 371 48.49 -38.11 33.97
C SER A 371 47.12 -37.55 33.61
N LEU A 372 46.42 -37.02 34.61
CA LEU A 372 45.10 -36.42 34.47
C LEU A 372 45.11 -35.03 35.08
N TYR A 373 44.83 -34.03 34.25
CA TYR A 373 44.71 -32.64 34.66
C TYR A 373 43.27 -32.19 34.47
N LEU A 374 42.58 -31.89 35.56
CA LEU A 374 41.21 -31.42 35.56
C LEU A 374 41.16 -30.02 36.18
N ASN A 375 41.85 -29.07 35.56
CA ASN A 375 42.09 -27.76 36.15
C ASN A 375 41.00 -26.76 35.75
N HIS A 376 40.57 -25.90 36.67
CA HIS A 376 39.58 -24.85 36.40
C HIS A 376 38.28 -25.37 35.74
N ASN A 377 37.74 -26.47 36.26
CA ASN A 377 36.60 -27.18 35.68
C ASN A 377 35.34 -27.14 36.56
N SER A 378 35.31 -26.25 37.56
CA SER A 378 34.19 -26.09 38.50
C SER A 378 33.76 -27.41 39.18
N ILE A 379 34.72 -28.25 39.54
CA ILE A 379 34.47 -29.54 40.19
C ILE A 379 34.03 -29.32 41.64
N SER A 380 32.89 -29.92 42.01
CA SER A 380 32.37 -29.91 43.39
C SER A 380 32.90 -31.09 44.22
N ASP A 381 32.74 -31.01 45.55
CA ASP A 381 33.08 -32.11 46.47
C ASP A 381 32.41 -33.45 46.10
N VAL A 382 31.20 -33.42 45.53
CA VAL A 382 30.49 -34.62 45.05
C VAL A 382 31.20 -35.22 43.84
N GLY A 383 31.64 -34.38 42.89
CA GLY A 383 32.43 -34.83 41.75
C GLY A 383 33.78 -35.43 42.16
N VAL A 384 34.45 -34.82 43.15
CA VAL A 384 35.68 -35.37 43.77
C VAL A 384 35.39 -36.73 44.40
N THR A 385 34.27 -36.88 45.11
CA THR A 385 33.88 -38.15 45.74
C THR A 385 33.79 -39.27 44.71
N THR A 386 33.04 -39.05 43.63
CA THR A 386 32.88 -40.03 42.54
C THR A 386 34.22 -40.34 41.86
N LEU A 387 35.03 -39.32 41.58
CA LEU A 387 36.36 -39.49 40.99
C LEU A 387 37.27 -40.33 41.89
N VAL A 388 37.40 -39.97 43.17
CA VAL A 388 38.25 -40.67 44.14
C VAL A 388 37.86 -42.14 44.26
N GLN A 389 36.57 -42.46 44.36
CA GLN A 389 36.10 -43.84 44.44
C GLN A 389 36.54 -44.68 43.22
N SER A 390 36.56 -44.08 42.03
CA SER A 390 37.04 -44.75 40.81
C SER A 390 38.57 -44.87 40.72
N LEU A 391 39.32 -43.97 41.35
CA LEU A 391 40.79 -43.99 41.32
C LEU A 391 41.41 -44.93 42.35
N LYS A 392 40.69 -45.30 43.41
CA LYS A 392 41.16 -46.30 44.40
C LYS A 392 41.57 -47.64 43.78
N PRO A 393 40.77 -48.27 42.89
CA PRO A 393 41.18 -49.51 42.22
C PRO A 393 42.12 -49.27 41.03
N ASN A 394 42.22 -48.05 40.50
CA ASN A 394 43.11 -47.75 39.37
C ASN A 394 44.58 -48.04 39.75
N ARG A 395 45.32 -48.66 38.82
CA ARG A 395 46.73 -49.08 39.01
C ARG A 395 47.69 -48.47 38.00
N LYS A 396 47.26 -47.42 37.29
CA LYS A 396 48.08 -46.79 36.24
C LYS A 396 48.31 -45.31 36.47
N LEU A 397 47.31 -44.58 36.96
CA LEU A 397 47.40 -43.13 37.12
C LEU A 397 48.49 -42.77 38.14
N GLN A 398 49.39 -41.88 37.74
CA GLN A 398 50.54 -41.41 38.52
C GLN A 398 50.44 -39.94 38.88
N TYR A 399 49.71 -39.15 38.11
CA TYR A 399 49.57 -37.71 38.33
C TYR A 399 48.09 -37.31 38.25
N LEU A 400 47.60 -36.65 39.29
CA LEU A 400 46.28 -36.04 39.31
C LEU A 400 46.39 -34.57 39.71
N SER A 401 45.87 -33.67 38.89
CA SER A 401 45.70 -32.26 39.23
C SER A 401 44.23 -31.85 39.21
N LEU A 402 43.82 -31.22 40.31
CA LEU A 402 42.50 -30.63 40.53
C LEU A 402 42.63 -29.11 40.76
N GLU A 403 43.70 -28.51 40.24
CA GLU A 403 44.03 -27.11 40.45
C GLU A 403 42.90 -26.16 40.01
N PHE A 404 42.72 -25.04 40.70
CA PHE A 404 41.75 -23.98 40.34
C PHE A 404 40.28 -24.45 40.35
N ASN A 405 39.96 -25.51 41.08
CA ASN A 405 38.56 -25.90 41.35
C ASN A 405 38.13 -25.39 42.72
N THR A 406 37.63 -24.15 42.75
CA THR A 406 37.23 -23.45 43.98
C THR A 406 36.04 -24.07 44.71
N GLN A 407 35.32 -25.00 44.09
CA GLN A 407 34.21 -25.74 44.72
C GLN A 407 34.65 -27.04 45.41
N ILE A 408 35.94 -27.36 45.38
CA ILE A 408 36.54 -28.40 46.22
C ILE A 408 36.86 -27.77 47.57
N THR A 409 36.19 -28.25 48.62
CA THR A 409 36.32 -27.75 50.00
C THR A 409 36.86 -28.83 50.92
N SER A 410 37.06 -28.50 52.21
CA SER A 410 37.49 -29.47 53.22
C SER A 410 36.51 -30.63 53.44
N LEU A 411 35.30 -30.60 52.86
CA LEU A 411 34.38 -31.74 52.85
C LEU A 411 34.92 -32.94 52.05
N SER A 412 35.74 -32.71 51.03
CA SER A 412 36.35 -33.78 50.22
C SER A 412 37.64 -34.36 50.83
N VAL A 413 38.21 -33.72 51.86
CA VAL A 413 39.49 -34.09 52.47
C VAL A 413 39.51 -35.52 53.00
N PRO A 414 38.51 -36.03 53.74
CA PRO A 414 38.54 -37.41 54.22
C PRO A 414 38.67 -38.43 53.08
N LEU A 415 38.04 -38.16 51.94
CA LEU A 415 38.10 -39.02 50.76
C LEU A 415 39.44 -38.91 50.04
N LEU A 416 39.97 -37.69 49.88
CA LEU A 416 41.29 -37.46 49.30
C LEU A 416 42.40 -38.08 50.17
N ALA A 417 42.30 -37.97 51.50
CA ALA A 417 43.21 -38.62 52.45
C ALA A 417 43.13 -40.16 52.32
N ASP A 418 41.93 -40.72 52.18
CA ASP A 418 41.77 -42.15 51.95
C ASP A 418 42.31 -42.60 50.58
N LEU A 419 42.18 -41.77 49.53
CA LEU A 419 42.84 -42.01 48.24
C LEU A 419 44.36 -42.06 48.41
N ILE A 420 44.93 -41.09 49.13
CA ILE A 420 46.36 -41.04 49.44
C ILE A 420 46.75 -42.32 50.18
N CYS A 421 46.05 -42.73 51.23
CA CYS A 421 46.39 -43.92 52.00
C CYS A 421 46.28 -45.22 51.19
N SER A 422 45.26 -45.36 50.34
CA SER A 422 44.91 -46.63 49.69
C SER A 422 45.48 -46.81 48.28
N ASN A 423 45.81 -45.73 47.57
CA ASN A 423 46.34 -45.82 46.20
C ASN A 423 47.87 -45.96 46.18
N CYS A 424 48.38 -47.00 45.51
CA CYS A 424 49.81 -47.32 45.47
C CYS A 424 50.53 -46.87 44.19
N THR A 425 49.88 -46.11 43.30
CA THR A 425 50.43 -45.72 41.99
C THR A 425 50.50 -44.23 41.79
N LEU A 426 49.62 -43.46 42.44
CA LEU A 426 49.62 -42.02 42.41
C LEU A 426 50.92 -41.50 43.06
N SER A 427 51.67 -40.74 42.28
CA SER A 427 52.95 -40.13 42.67
C SER A 427 52.82 -38.63 42.93
N VAL A 428 51.87 -37.96 42.26
CA VAL A 428 51.59 -36.55 42.44
C VAL A 428 50.09 -36.31 42.56
N LEU A 429 49.70 -35.55 43.59
CA LEU A 429 48.36 -35.00 43.75
C LEU A 429 48.48 -33.48 43.89
N ASP A 430 47.83 -32.73 43.01
CA ASP A 430 47.73 -31.28 43.08
C ASP A 430 46.31 -30.85 43.42
N VAL A 431 46.15 -30.20 44.57
CA VAL A 431 44.89 -29.64 45.07
C VAL A 431 45.04 -28.15 45.37
N SER A 432 46.02 -27.50 44.75
CA SER A 432 46.21 -26.06 44.88
C SER A 432 45.10 -25.26 44.19
N ASN A 433 44.93 -24.02 44.61
CA ASN A 433 43.88 -23.10 44.21
C ASN A 433 42.45 -23.69 44.38
N THR A 434 42.26 -24.51 45.41
CA THR A 434 40.96 -24.99 45.88
C THR A 434 40.52 -24.24 47.14
N SER A 435 39.32 -24.53 47.65
CA SER A 435 38.79 -23.97 48.90
C SER A 435 38.98 -24.90 50.09
N ILE A 436 39.99 -25.79 50.05
CA ILE A 436 40.43 -26.55 51.22
C ILE A 436 41.12 -25.60 52.20
N ASP A 437 40.66 -25.61 53.45
CA ASP A 437 41.20 -24.78 54.52
C ASP A 437 42.49 -25.34 55.13
N ALA A 438 43.06 -24.59 56.08
CA ALA A 438 44.31 -24.94 56.74
C ALA A 438 44.27 -26.30 57.44
N ASP A 439 43.17 -26.58 58.16
CA ASP A 439 43.00 -27.84 58.89
C ASP A 439 42.85 -29.02 57.93
N GLY A 440 42.05 -28.87 56.89
CA GLY A 440 41.91 -29.87 55.83
C GLY A 440 43.23 -30.17 55.11
N VAL A 441 44.08 -29.15 54.89
CA VAL A 441 45.42 -29.40 54.35
C VAL A 441 46.28 -30.17 55.34
N LEU A 442 46.28 -29.85 56.64
CA LEU A 442 47.02 -30.62 57.64
C LEU A 442 46.60 -32.10 57.66
N ASP A 443 45.31 -32.37 57.56
CA ASP A 443 44.78 -33.74 57.47
C ASP A 443 45.28 -34.49 56.21
N LEU A 444 45.32 -33.82 55.05
CA LEU A 444 45.91 -34.38 53.84
C LEU A 444 47.40 -34.68 54.03
N VAL A 445 48.14 -33.78 54.67
CA VAL A 445 49.57 -33.98 54.94
C VAL A 445 49.79 -35.15 55.92
N ASP A 446 48.95 -35.28 56.94
CA ASP A 446 49.02 -36.39 57.90
C ASP A 446 48.77 -37.74 57.23
N SER A 447 47.88 -37.78 56.22
CA SER A 447 47.64 -39.00 55.43
C SER A 447 48.90 -39.50 54.68
N LEU A 448 49.85 -38.62 54.36
CA LEU A 448 51.11 -39.00 53.69
C LEU A 448 51.98 -39.92 54.55
N LYS A 449 51.79 -39.96 55.87
CA LYS A 449 52.49 -40.88 56.78
C LYS A 449 52.19 -42.35 56.47
N PHE A 450 51.01 -42.62 55.93
CA PHE A 450 50.53 -43.99 55.66
C PHE A 450 50.76 -44.45 54.22
N ASN A 451 51.20 -43.56 53.33
CA ASN A 451 51.48 -43.89 51.95
C ASN A 451 52.93 -43.59 51.61
N THR A 452 53.69 -44.52 51.03
CA THR A 452 55.10 -44.31 50.64
C THR A 452 55.29 -44.03 49.14
N LYS A 453 54.21 -44.00 48.36
CA LYS A 453 54.21 -43.89 46.90
C LYS A 453 53.97 -42.48 46.36
N LEU A 454 53.14 -41.69 47.03
CA LEU A 454 52.85 -40.31 46.63
C LEU A 454 54.06 -39.41 46.86
N GLY A 455 54.96 -39.29 45.89
CA GLY A 455 56.16 -38.47 45.99
C GLY A 455 55.88 -36.99 46.29
N LYS A 456 54.74 -36.45 45.83
CA LYS A 456 54.45 -35.01 45.88
C LYS A 456 52.97 -34.71 46.12
N LEU A 457 52.66 -33.91 47.13
CA LEU A 457 51.37 -33.25 47.32
C LEU A 457 51.55 -31.74 47.13
N VAL A 458 50.82 -31.15 46.18
CA VAL A 458 50.88 -29.73 45.86
C VAL A 458 49.68 -29.02 46.47
N VAL A 459 49.95 -27.99 47.28
CA VAL A 459 48.94 -27.16 47.94
C VAL A 459 49.26 -25.67 47.77
N ASP A 460 48.35 -24.80 48.18
CA ASP A 460 48.56 -23.34 48.09
C ASP A 460 49.78 -22.86 48.86
N GLN A 461 50.50 -21.88 48.30
CA GLN A 461 51.56 -21.14 48.98
C GLN A 461 51.13 -20.59 50.35
N LYS A 462 49.86 -20.24 50.53
CA LYS A 462 49.32 -19.72 51.80
C LYS A 462 49.44 -20.73 52.95
N HIS A 463 49.49 -22.03 52.64
CA HIS A 463 49.63 -23.11 53.62
C HIS A 463 51.09 -23.48 53.91
N LYS A 464 52.07 -22.82 53.28
CA LYS A 464 53.50 -23.13 53.49
C LYS A 464 53.96 -23.01 54.93
N ALA A 465 53.45 -22.01 55.67
CA ALA A 465 53.84 -21.79 57.06
C ALA A 465 53.37 -22.94 57.98
N ILE A 466 52.12 -23.38 57.82
CA ILE A 466 51.51 -24.45 58.64
C ILE A 466 52.06 -25.83 58.29
N CYS A 467 52.47 -26.05 57.04
CA CYS A 467 53.01 -27.32 56.57
C CYS A 467 54.54 -27.44 56.69
N SER A 468 55.22 -26.44 57.26
CA SER A 468 56.69 -26.35 57.36
C SER A 468 57.36 -27.49 58.14
N GLN A 469 56.59 -28.30 58.88
CA GLN A 469 57.07 -29.49 59.57
C GLN A 469 57.13 -30.76 58.69
N PHE A 470 56.66 -30.71 57.43
CA PHE A 470 56.45 -31.89 56.55
C PHE A 470 57.21 -31.82 55.19
N VAL A 471 58.36 -31.15 55.18
CA VAL A 471 59.07 -30.57 53.99
C VAL A 471 59.51 -31.54 52.89
N GLY A 472 59.44 -32.86 53.08
CA GLY A 472 60.03 -33.84 52.14
C GLY A 472 59.17 -34.20 50.91
N ARG A 473 57.84 -34.12 51.02
CA ARG A 473 56.88 -34.58 49.98
C ARG A 473 55.80 -33.54 49.66
N LEU A 474 56.03 -32.30 50.09
CA LEU A 474 55.13 -31.18 49.86
C LEU A 474 55.76 -30.18 48.91
N ASP A 475 54.97 -29.72 47.95
CA ASP A 475 55.30 -28.58 47.12
C ASP A 475 54.19 -27.54 47.20
N PHE A 476 54.53 -26.31 46.85
CA PHE A 476 53.64 -25.17 46.99
C PHE A 476 53.48 -24.48 45.65
N SER A 477 52.24 -24.27 45.22
CA SER A 477 51.96 -23.56 43.97
C SER A 477 52.54 -22.14 44.02
N TYR A 478 53.12 -21.65 42.92
CA TYR A 478 53.59 -20.27 42.84
C TYR A 478 52.39 -19.31 42.96
N LYS A 479 52.59 -18.13 43.58
CA LYS A 479 51.60 -17.03 43.50
C LYS A 479 51.48 -16.60 42.03
N SER A 480 50.54 -17.18 41.29
CA SER A 480 50.23 -16.74 39.94
C SER A 480 49.00 -15.85 39.98
N THR A 481 49.24 -14.54 39.99
CA THR A 481 48.28 -13.58 39.43
C THR A 481 48.52 -13.38 37.92
N THR A 482 49.41 -14.14 37.24
CA THR A 482 49.83 -13.79 35.87
C THR A 482 50.31 -14.92 34.93
N ALA A 483 50.11 -16.22 35.20
CA ALA A 483 50.53 -17.27 34.25
C ALA A 483 49.59 -17.49 33.05
N TYR A 484 48.36 -16.97 33.06
CA TYR A 484 47.36 -17.24 32.02
C TYR A 484 47.47 -16.37 30.75
N GLU A 485 48.41 -15.43 30.67
CA GLU A 485 48.60 -14.59 29.46
C GLU A 485 49.65 -15.15 28.48
N ASN A 486 50.47 -16.14 28.87
CA ASN A 486 51.63 -16.55 28.06
C ASN A 486 51.43 -17.76 27.14
N PHE A 487 50.25 -18.37 27.08
CA PHE A 487 49.96 -19.42 26.10
C PHE A 487 49.50 -18.89 24.72
N GLY A 488 49.52 -17.57 24.51
CA GLY A 488 49.07 -16.94 23.26
C GLY A 488 50.15 -16.53 22.26
N THR A 489 51.44 -16.46 22.60
CA THR A 489 52.48 -16.02 21.65
C THR A 489 53.87 -16.58 21.97
N THR A 490 54.21 -17.76 21.47
CA THR A 490 55.62 -18.08 21.19
C THR A 490 55.93 -17.62 19.77
N LYS A 491 56.50 -16.42 19.69
CA LYS A 491 57.23 -15.95 18.52
C LYS A 491 58.28 -16.99 18.13
N VAL A 492 58.23 -17.39 16.86
CA VAL A 492 59.36 -17.95 16.13
C VAL A 492 60.53 -16.97 16.29
N VAL A 493 61.61 -17.41 16.93
CA VAL A 493 62.92 -16.78 16.78
C VAL A 493 63.78 -17.80 16.03
N SER A 494 64.21 -17.33 14.86
CA SER A 494 65.07 -17.94 13.85
C SER A 494 66.31 -18.64 14.39
#